data_AF-A0A5N0VM13-F1
#
_entry.id   AF-A0A5N0VM13-F1
#
_cell.length_a   1.000
_cell.length_b   1.000
_cell.length_c   1.000
_cell.angle_alpha   90.00
_cell.angle_beta   90.00
_cell.angle_gamma   90.00
#
_symmetry.space_group_name_H-M   'P 1'
#
loop_
_entity.id
_entity.type
_entity.pdbx_description
1 polymer ?
#
loop_
_entity_poly.entity_id
_entity_poly.type
_entity_poly.pdbx_seq_one_letter_code
_entity_poly.pdbx_strand_id
1 'polypeptide(L)'
;MIKHRLRPVFRLGIRVLVIAILAGGIQIATSTAASADPTASTWLKLRTCESSNRYGINTGNGYYGAYQFDLPTWRSVGGTGRPDQASPAEQDYRALYLYRMRGWQPWECAGMLALRSDGDARSKRIPTYAESAYIGGNGTPASGKPAWPGVVYAYGDCAPSLKTFQLRMNAFGYAFDGTGCYYDKTKQAVLDLQRANAINDSGRLGPKTWDAAWNGQPPR
;
A
#
# COMPACT_ATOMS: atom_id res chain seq x y z
N MET A 1 -67.21 45.33 -21.01
CA MET A 1 -67.92 46.15 -20.00
C MET A 1 -67.24 45.98 -18.65
N ILE A 2 -66.79 47.09 -18.03
CA ILE A 2 -66.87 47.36 -16.56
C ILE A 2 -65.94 46.47 -15.68
N LYS A 3 -65.01 46.94 -14.84
CA LYS A 3 -64.68 48.26 -14.24
C LYS A 3 -63.23 48.19 -13.73
N HIS A 4 -62.46 49.25 -13.94
CA HIS A 4 -61.27 49.54 -13.15
C HIS A 4 -61.65 49.75 -11.68
N ARG A 5 -60.90 49.15 -10.74
CA ARG A 5 -60.76 49.66 -9.38
C ARG A 5 -59.28 49.88 -9.11
N LEU A 6 -58.93 51.12 -8.81
CA LEU A 6 -57.62 51.56 -8.35
C LEU A 6 -57.64 51.74 -6.82
N ARG A 7 -56.43 51.63 -6.26
CA ARG A 7 -55.88 52.20 -5.00
C ARG A 7 -55.96 51.30 -3.74
N PRO A 8 -55.01 51.40 -2.77
CA PRO A 8 -53.95 52.41 -2.61
C PRO A 8 -52.52 51.86 -2.41
N VAL A 9 -51.56 52.76 -2.64
CA VAL A 9 -50.13 52.63 -2.37
C VAL A 9 -49.89 52.81 -0.87
N PHE A 10 -49.24 51.84 -0.22
CA PHE A 10 -48.51 52.07 1.02
C PHE A 10 -47.03 51.82 0.76
N ARG A 11 -46.26 52.92 0.72
CA ARG A 11 -44.80 52.90 0.84
C ARG A 11 -44.47 52.80 2.32
N LEU A 12 -43.78 51.75 2.74
CA LEU A 12 -42.93 51.82 3.93
C LEU A 12 -41.85 50.74 3.92
N GLY A 13 -40.60 51.18 3.98
CA GLY A 13 -39.53 50.45 4.67
C GLY A 13 -38.84 49.32 3.91
N ILE A 14 -37.73 49.66 3.26
CA ILE A 14 -36.66 48.73 2.91
C ILE A 14 -36.22 47.98 4.18
N ARG A 15 -36.27 46.65 4.16
CA ARG A 15 -35.32 45.82 4.91
C ARG A 15 -34.64 44.91 3.91
N VAL A 16 -33.49 45.37 3.41
CA VAL A 16 -32.51 44.50 2.75
C VAL A 16 -32.11 43.46 3.78
N LEU A 17 -32.61 42.24 3.64
CA LEU A 17 -32.05 41.10 4.34
C LEU A 17 -30.73 40.79 3.63
N VAL A 18 -29.62 41.24 4.21
CA VAL A 18 -28.29 40.78 3.83
C VAL A 18 -28.23 39.30 4.18
N ILE A 19 -28.46 38.44 3.19
CA ILE A 19 -28.17 37.02 3.31
C ILE A 19 -26.65 36.91 3.25
N ALA A 20 -26.02 36.81 4.42
CA ALA A 20 -24.63 36.40 4.54
C ALA A 20 -24.53 34.97 3.99
N ILE A 21 -24.01 34.83 2.76
CA ILE A 21 -23.61 33.53 2.22
C ILE A 21 -22.43 33.08 3.08
N LEU A 22 -22.70 32.28 4.10
CA LEU A 22 -21.68 31.48 4.74
C LEU A 22 -21.15 30.53 3.67
N ALA A 23 -19.94 30.81 3.19
CA ALA A 23 -19.12 29.89 2.40
C ALA A 23 -18.70 28.71 3.29
N GLY A 24 -19.67 27.92 3.76
CA GLY A 24 -19.44 26.64 4.38
C GLY A 24 -19.31 25.60 3.27
N GLY A 25 -18.09 25.42 2.75
CA GLY A 25 -17.80 24.37 1.79
C GLY A 25 -18.24 23.02 2.36
N ILE A 26 -19.08 22.28 1.62
CA ILE A 26 -19.47 20.91 1.94
C ILE A 26 -18.19 20.07 1.92
N GLN A 27 -17.64 19.78 3.10
CA GLN A 27 -16.58 18.81 3.25
C GLN A 27 -17.21 17.42 3.11
N ILE A 28 -17.14 16.83 1.93
CA ILE A 28 -17.46 15.42 1.74
C ILE A 28 -16.37 14.64 2.49
N ALA A 29 -16.65 14.27 3.73
CA ALA A 29 -15.82 13.33 4.47
C ALA A 29 -15.90 11.97 3.77
N THR A 30 -14.92 11.66 2.93
CA THR A 30 -14.73 10.31 2.42
C THR A 30 -14.29 9.44 3.59
N SER A 31 -15.25 8.74 4.19
CA SER A 31 -14.97 7.68 5.16
C SER A 31 -14.25 6.56 4.43
N THR A 32 -12.91 6.54 4.49
CA THR A 32 -12.13 5.35 4.17
C THR A 32 -12.58 4.28 5.14
N ALA A 33 -13.26 3.24 4.64
CA ALA A 33 -13.59 2.08 5.46
C ALA A 33 -12.30 1.60 6.14
N ALA A 34 -12.28 1.55 7.47
CA ALA A 34 -11.15 1.00 8.19
C ALA A 34 -10.98 -0.46 7.74
N SER A 35 -9.79 -0.83 7.26
CA SER A 35 -9.51 -2.23 6.93
C SER A 35 -9.63 -3.06 8.20
N ALA A 36 -10.42 -4.11 8.13
CA ALA A 36 -10.61 -5.06 9.23
C ALA A 36 -9.55 -6.17 9.22
N ASP A 37 -8.47 -6.03 8.45
CA ASP A 37 -7.43 -7.05 8.29
C ASP A 37 -6.89 -7.59 9.63
N PRO A 38 -6.38 -8.84 9.67
CA PRO A 38 -5.87 -9.44 10.89
C PRO A 38 -4.69 -8.65 11.45
N THR A 39 -4.56 -8.61 12.77
CA THR A 39 -3.46 -7.91 13.44
C THR A 39 -2.09 -8.50 13.09
N ALA A 40 -1.03 -7.69 13.21
CA ALA A 40 0.36 -8.14 13.06
C ALA A 40 0.68 -9.36 13.94
N SER A 41 0.14 -9.39 15.17
CA SER A 41 0.32 -10.50 16.09
C SER A 41 -0.37 -11.79 15.63
N THR A 42 -1.52 -11.70 14.96
CA THR A 42 -2.20 -12.86 14.36
C THR A 42 -1.37 -13.44 13.22
N TRP A 43 -0.84 -12.58 12.35
CA TRP A 43 0.05 -13.00 11.28
C TRP A 43 1.37 -13.60 11.78
N LEU A 44 1.94 -13.04 12.85
CA LEU A 44 3.12 -13.63 13.49
C LEU A 44 2.81 -15.01 14.04
N LYS A 45 1.68 -15.22 14.72
CA LYS A 45 1.26 -16.56 15.20
C LYS A 45 1.20 -17.57 14.05
N LEU A 46 0.59 -17.17 12.92
CA LEU A 46 0.54 -18.00 11.73
C LEU A 46 1.94 -18.37 11.23
N ARG A 47 2.78 -17.37 10.93
CA ARG A 47 4.16 -17.59 10.44
C ARG A 47 4.99 -18.44 11.40
N THR A 48 4.84 -18.22 12.70
CA THR A 48 5.54 -19.00 13.72
C THR A 48 5.11 -20.47 13.68
N CYS A 49 3.82 -20.76 13.54
CA CYS A 49 3.35 -22.14 13.40
C CYS A 49 3.81 -22.77 12.08
N GLU A 50 3.71 -22.04 10.96
CA GLU A 50 4.03 -22.54 9.62
C GLU A 50 5.53 -22.81 9.42
N SER A 51 6.40 -21.92 9.91
CA SER A 51 7.82 -21.91 9.53
C SER A 51 8.77 -21.53 10.66
N SER A 52 8.27 -21.38 11.89
CA SER A 52 9.02 -20.70 12.97
C SER A 52 9.47 -19.30 12.57
N ASN A 53 8.64 -18.60 11.79
CA ASN A 53 8.87 -17.24 11.30
C ASN A 53 10.08 -17.09 10.34
N ARG A 54 10.35 -18.09 9.51
CA ARG A 54 11.53 -18.13 8.63
C ARG A 54 11.15 -17.88 7.17
N TYR A 55 11.35 -16.65 6.69
CA TYR A 55 11.05 -16.28 5.29
C TYR A 55 11.86 -17.03 4.23
N GLY A 56 13.10 -17.42 4.55
CA GLY A 56 13.95 -18.16 3.62
C GLY A 56 13.87 -19.68 3.74
N ILE A 57 12.88 -20.22 4.46
CA ILE A 57 12.84 -21.67 4.70
C ILE A 57 12.43 -22.43 3.43
N ASN A 58 13.14 -23.53 3.18
CA ASN A 58 12.82 -24.53 2.18
C ASN A 58 13.37 -25.86 2.68
N THR A 59 12.49 -26.72 3.16
CA THR A 59 12.85 -28.05 3.71
C THR A 59 12.78 -29.16 2.66
N GLY A 60 12.37 -28.84 1.42
CA GLY A 60 12.11 -29.82 0.38
C GLY A 60 10.73 -30.50 0.46
N ASN A 61 9.81 -30.02 1.31
CA ASN A 61 8.46 -30.59 1.47
C ASN A 61 7.42 -30.09 0.45
N GLY A 62 7.84 -29.31 -0.56
CA GLY A 62 6.95 -28.74 -1.57
C GLY A 62 6.30 -27.40 -1.20
N TYR A 63 6.57 -26.90 0.01
CA TYR A 63 6.10 -25.60 0.50
C TYR A 63 7.30 -24.69 0.82
N TYR A 64 7.10 -23.39 0.69
CA TYR A 64 8.21 -22.43 0.69
C TYR A 64 7.90 -21.19 1.53
N GLY A 65 8.93 -20.68 2.19
CA GLY A 65 8.93 -19.39 2.88
C GLY A 65 8.09 -19.33 4.15
N ALA A 66 7.91 -18.12 4.69
CA ALA A 66 7.37 -17.93 6.04
C ALA A 66 5.93 -18.42 6.20
N TYR A 67 5.18 -18.44 5.10
CA TYR A 67 3.76 -18.81 5.04
C TYR A 67 3.52 -20.18 4.42
N GLN A 68 4.59 -20.94 4.15
CA GLN A 68 4.52 -22.28 3.57
C GLN A 68 3.62 -22.31 2.32
N PHE A 69 3.87 -21.42 1.36
CA PHE A 69 3.15 -21.42 0.08
C PHE A 69 3.57 -22.62 -0.77
N ASP A 70 2.61 -23.30 -1.41
CA ASP A 70 2.89 -24.10 -2.60
C ASP A 70 3.03 -23.21 -3.85
N LEU A 71 3.72 -23.70 -4.90
CA LEU A 71 3.97 -22.91 -6.12
C LEU A 71 2.68 -22.55 -6.89
N PRO A 72 1.72 -23.45 -7.12
CA PRO A 72 0.42 -23.10 -7.71
C PRO A 72 -0.30 -21.95 -6.98
N THR A 73 -0.39 -22.01 -5.65
CA THR A 73 -1.04 -21.01 -4.82
C THR A 73 -0.29 -19.69 -4.87
N TRP A 74 1.05 -19.71 -4.77
CA TRP A 74 1.91 -18.52 -4.94
C TRP A 74 1.63 -17.79 -6.26
N ARG A 75 1.60 -18.54 -7.36
CA ARG A 75 1.30 -18.00 -8.70
C ARG A 75 -0.12 -17.48 -8.81
N SER A 76 -1.09 -18.12 -8.13
CA SER A 76 -2.49 -17.69 -8.16
C SER A 76 -2.71 -16.29 -7.58
N VAL A 77 -1.85 -15.86 -6.65
CA VAL A 77 -1.83 -14.50 -6.10
C VAL A 77 -0.79 -13.61 -6.77
N GLY A 78 -0.28 -14.02 -7.94
CA GLY A 78 0.61 -13.25 -8.81
C GLY A 78 2.09 -13.30 -8.46
N GLY A 79 2.49 -14.21 -7.57
CA GLY A 79 3.89 -14.43 -7.24
C GLY A 79 4.68 -15.08 -8.38
N THR A 80 5.94 -14.69 -8.54
CA THR A 80 6.89 -15.27 -9.51
C THR A 80 8.02 -15.99 -8.78
N GLY A 81 8.75 -16.87 -9.48
CA GLY A 81 9.82 -17.66 -8.85
C GLY A 81 9.32 -18.56 -7.71
N ARG A 82 10.18 -18.78 -6.69
CA ARG A 82 9.79 -19.49 -5.46
C ARG A 82 9.61 -18.53 -4.28
N PRO A 83 8.62 -18.77 -3.39
CA PRO A 83 8.38 -17.93 -2.22
C PRO A 83 9.60 -17.78 -1.30
N ASP A 84 10.40 -18.85 -1.08
CA ASP A 84 11.60 -18.82 -0.22
C ASP A 84 12.69 -17.88 -0.72
N GLN A 85 12.65 -17.53 -2.01
CA GLN A 85 13.60 -16.61 -2.66
C GLN A 85 13.05 -15.19 -2.75
N ALA A 86 11.76 -15.01 -2.47
CA ALA A 86 11.11 -13.70 -2.48
C ALA A 86 11.43 -12.93 -1.19
N SER A 87 11.43 -11.59 -1.29
CA SER A 87 11.64 -10.74 -0.12
C SER A 87 10.55 -10.97 0.94
N PRO A 88 10.82 -10.70 2.23
CA PRO A 88 9.78 -10.80 3.25
C PRO A 88 8.53 -9.98 2.96
N ALA A 89 8.70 -8.76 2.44
CA ALA A 89 7.60 -7.88 2.05
C ALA A 89 6.74 -8.47 0.92
N GLU A 90 7.37 -9.15 -0.04
CA GLU A 90 6.67 -9.86 -1.11
C GLU A 90 5.85 -11.02 -0.56
N GLN A 91 6.42 -11.82 0.34
CA GLN A 91 5.70 -12.91 0.99
C GLN A 91 4.53 -12.40 1.83
N ASP A 92 4.71 -11.33 2.62
CA ASP A 92 3.65 -10.71 3.43
C ASP A 92 2.52 -10.15 2.55
N TYR A 93 2.88 -9.50 1.44
CA TYR A 93 1.92 -8.99 0.47
C TYR A 93 1.07 -10.11 -0.13
N ARG A 94 1.71 -11.19 -0.60
CA ARG A 94 1.00 -12.32 -1.20
C ARG A 94 0.18 -13.09 -0.17
N ALA A 95 0.64 -13.18 1.07
CA ALA A 95 -0.12 -13.76 2.17
C ALA A 95 -1.39 -12.94 2.47
N LEU A 96 -1.27 -11.62 2.58
CA LEU A 96 -2.44 -10.75 2.74
C LEU A 96 -3.40 -10.85 1.57
N TYR A 97 -2.87 -10.90 0.35
CA TYR A 97 -3.71 -11.05 -0.83
C TYR A 97 -4.45 -12.39 -0.81
N LEU A 98 -3.76 -13.49 -0.51
CA LEU A 98 -4.37 -14.80 -0.39
C LEU A 98 -5.47 -14.83 0.69
N TYR A 99 -5.23 -14.19 1.83
CA TYR A 99 -6.22 -14.06 2.91
C TYR A 99 -7.45 -13.30 2.46
N ARG A 100 -7.30 -12.14 1.80
CA ARG A 100 -8.43 -11.38 1.26
C ARG A 100 -9.17 -12.12 0.15
N MET A 101 -8.57 -13.13 -0.46
CA MET A 101 -9.23 -14.02 -1.44
C MET A 101 -9.96 -15.20 -0.80
N ARG A 102 -9.37 -15.84 0.22
CA ARG A 102 -9.82 -17.18 0.70
C ARG A 102 -10.09 -17.25 2.20
N GLY A 103 -9.82 -16.19 2.95
CA GLY A 103 -9.70 -16.21 4.40
C GLY A 103 -8.54 -17.10 4.84
N TRP A 104 -8.63 -17.65 6.04
CA TRP A 104 -7.60 -18.51 6.63
C TRP A 104 -7.50 -19.93 6.03
N GLN A 105 -8.44 -20.33 5.18
CA GLN A 105 -8.56 -21.70 4.65
C GLN A 105 -7.28 -22.30 4.03
N PRO A 106 -6.40 -21.53 3.35
CA PRO A 106 -5.20 -22.10 2.75
C PRO A 106 -4.13 -22.59 3.74
N TRP A 107 -4.23 -22.23 5.02
CA TRP A 107 -3.20 -22.51 6.02
C TRP A 107 -3.70 -23.50 7.07
N GLU A 108 -3.05 -24.65 7.17
CA GLU A 108 -3.38 -25.70 8.14
C GLU A 108 -3.20 -25.19 9.58
N CYS A 109 -2.11 -24.47 9.85
CA CYS A 109 -1.85 -23.88 11.15
C CYS A 109 -2.92 -22.86 11.57
N ALA A 110 -3.55 -22.16 10.62
CA ALA A 110 -4.63 -21.23 10.97
C ALA A 110 -5.85 -21.97 11.54
N GLY A 111 -6.13 -23.18 11.04
CA GLY A 111 -7.14 -24.08 11.61
C GLY A 111 -6.75 -24.57 13.00
N MET A 112 -5.51 -25.03 13.19
CA MET A 112 -4.99 -25.48 14.48
C MET A 112 -5.00 -24.38 15.56
N LEU A 113 -4.71 -23.15 15.16
CA LEU A 113 -4.72 -21.96 16.02
C LEU A 113 -6.13 -21.36 16.22
N ALA A 114 -7.16 -21.92 15.58
CA ALA A 114 -8.53 -21.42 15.58
C ALA A 114 -8.62 -19.92 15.20
N LEU A 115 -7.82 -19.49 14.21
CA LEU A 115 -7.84 -18.11 13.74
C LEU A 115 -9.19 -17.79 13.10
N ARG A 116 -9.79 -16.67 13.51
CA ARG A 116 -11.08 -16.23 12.99
C ARG A 116 -10.87 -15.24 11.85
N SER A 117 -11.65 -15.40 10.80
CA SER A 117 -11.71 -14.45 9.70
C SER A 117 -12.50 -13.20 10.12
N ASP A 118 -12.00 -12.05 9.72
CA ASP A 118 -12.63 -10.74 9.84
C ASP A 118 -13.39 -10.37 8.55
N GLY A 119 -13.86 -9.13 8.46
CA GLY A 119 -14.62 -8.63 7.31
C GLY A 119 -13.81 -8.44 6.02
N ASP A 120 -12.48 -8.41 6.09
CA ASP A 120 -11.61 -8.34 4.91
C ASP A 120 -11.34 -9.73 4.31
N ALA A 121 -11.58 -10.81 5.06
CA ALA A 121 -11.53 -12.17 4.53
C ALA A 121 -12.54 -12.34 3.38
N ARG A 122 -12.06 -12.83 2.23
CA ARG A 122 -12.86 -13.02 1.00
C ARG A 122 -13.46 -11.72 0.43
N SER A 123 -12.96 -10.55 0.84
CA SER A 123 -13.33 -9.25 0.25
C SER A 123 -12.92 -9.12 -1.22
N LYS A 124 -11.95 -9.93 -1.68
CA LYS A 124 -11.31 -9.83 -3.00
C LYS A 124 -10.60 -8.50 -3.26
N ARG A 125 -10.37 -7.68 -2.23
CA ARG A 125 -9.55 -6.46 -2.33
C ARG A 125 -8.10 -6.87 -2.53
N ILE A 126 -7.51 -6.43 -3.64
CA ILE A 126 -6.08 -6.58 -3.89
C ILE A 126 -5.34 -5.63 -2.94
N PRO A 127 -4.41 -6.10 -2.10
CA PRO A 127 -3.66 -5.22 -1.22
C PRO A 127 -2.72 -4.31 -1.99
N THR A 128 -2.28 -3.25 -1.32
CA THR A 128 -1.02 -2.60 -1.66
C THR A 128 0.08 -3.15 -0.75
N TYR A 129 1.34 -3.03 -1.16
CA TYR A 129 2.46 -3.36 -0.29
C TYR A 129 2.57 -2.45 0.95
N ALA A 130 2.03 -1.23 0.89
CA ALA A 130 1.93 -0.39 2.07
C ALA A 130 0.95 -1.00 3.08
N GLU A 131 -0.18 -1.56 2.59
CA GLU A 131 -1.14 -2.26 3.43
C GLU A 131 -0.58 -3.55 4.03
N SER A 132 0.35 -4.26 3.38
CA SER A 132 0.93 -5.49 3.96
C SER A 132 2.12 -5.24 4.89
N ALA A 133 2.71 -4.04 4.91
CA ALA A 133 3.94 -3.78 5.66
C ALA A 133 3.84 -4.06 7.16
N TYR A 134 2.67 -3.85 7.76
CA TYR A 134 2.45 -4.07 9.20
C TYR A 134 2.55 -5.56 9.60
N ILE A 135 2.36 -6.48 8.64
CA ILE A 135 2.32 -7.92 8.84
C ILE A 135 3.69 -8.46 9.24
N GLY A 136 4.76 -7.94 8.62
CA GLY A 136 6.13 -8.42 8.79
C GLY A 136 6.74 -8.14 10.18
N GLY A 137 6.09 -7.31 11.01
CA GLY A 137 6.60 -6.90 12.32
C GLY A 137 7.51 -5.67 12.30
N ASN A 138 7.74 -5.07 11.13
CA ASN A 138 8.53 -3.85 10.95
C ASN A 138 7.72 -2.57 11.25
N GLY A 139 6.96 -2.57 12.34
CA GLY A 139 6.14 -1.44 12.75
C GLY A 139 5.04 -1.06 11.74
N THR A 140 4.14 -0.19 12.17
CA THR A 140 3.14 0.43 11.31
C THR A 140 3.86 1.12 10.13
N PRO A 141 3.45 0.92 8.87
CA PRO A 141 3.95 1.76 7.78
C PRO A 141 3.74 3.22 8.20
N ALA A 142 4.79 4.04 8.13
CA ALA A 142 4.63 5.48 8.18
C ALA A 142 3.54 5.84 7.18
N SER A 143 2.40 6.32 7.68
CA SER A 143 1.21 6.59 6.91
C SER A 143 1.51 7.72 5.93
N GLY A 144 1.79 7.36 4.68
CA GLY A 144 1.89 8.28 3.55
C GLY A 144 3.23 8.30 2.82
N LYS A 145 3.19 8.73 1.55
CA LYS A 145 4.39 9.06 0.77
C LYS A 145 5.16 10.16 1.49
N PRO A 146 6.46 9.98 1.82
CA PRO A 146 7.30 11.06 2.34
C PRO A 146 7.44 12.19 1.33
N ALA A 147 7.57 13.43 1.81
CA ALA A 147 7.86 14.57 0.97
C ALA A 147 9.15 14.35 0.16
N TRP A 148 9.21 14.92 -1.04
CA TRP A 148 10.42 14.88 -1.85
C TRP A 148 11.57 15.58 -1.11
N PRO A 149 12.75 14.95 -0.94
CA PRO A 149 13.87 15.52 -0.19
C PRO A 149 14.54 16.75 -0.82
N GLY A 150 14.14 17.16 -2.03
CA GLY A 150 14.71 18.32 -2.72
C GLY A 150 16.03 18.06 -3.44
N VAL A 151 16.55 16.83 -3.42
CA VAL A 151 17.88 16.48 -3.99
C VAL A 151 17.75 15.34 -5.00
N VAL A 152 18.28 15.51 -6.21
CA VAL A 152 18.35 14.44 -7.22
C VAL A 152 19.55 13.55 -6.94
N TYR A 153 19.31 12.29 -6.58
CA TYR A 153 20.37 11.33 -6.27
C TYR A 153 20.91 10.61 -7.52
N ALA A 154 22.20 10.33 -7.52
CA ALA A 154 22.93 9.58 -8.53
C ALA A 154 23.91 8.59 -7.89
N TYR A 155 24.61 7.81 -8.73
CA TYR A 155 25.58 6.80 -8.27
C TYR A 155 26.65 7.40 -7.36
N GLY A 156 26.89 6.77 -6.21
CA GLY A 156 27.84 7.21 -5.20
C GLY A 156 27.24 8.05 -4.06
N ASP A 157 26.02 8.58 -4.22
CA ASP A 157 25.37 9.35 -3.15
C ASP A 157 24.94 8.46 -1.99
N CYS A 158 25.07 8.97 -0.76
CA CYS A 158 24.50 8.33 0.43
C CYS A 158 23.63 9.33 1.22
N ALA A 159 22.41 8.93 1.58
CA ALA A 159 21.49 9.78 2.33
C ALA A 159 20.44 8.95 3.10
N PRO A 160 19.90 9.46 4.23
CA PRO A 160 18.78 8.81 4.93
C PRO A 160 17.54 8.61 4.05
N SER A 161 17.25 9.56 3.17
CA SER A 161 16.15 9.46 2.19
C SER A 161 16.36 8.36 1.16
N LEU A 162 17.61 8.05 0.79
CA LEU A 162 17.90 6.91 -0.07
C LEU A 162 17.59 5.58 0.63
N LYS A 163 17.83 5.50 1.95
CA LYS A 163 17.40 4.35 2.74
C LYS A 163 15.88 4.22 2.71
N THR A 164 15.15 5.34 2.84
CA THR A 164 13.69 5.35 2.70
C THR A 164 13.23 4.84 1.34
N PHE A 165 13.83 5.33 0.24
CA PHE A 165 13.52 4.84 -1.10
C PHE A 165 13.85 3.35 -1.25
N GLN A 166 15.03 2.90 -0.83
CA GLN A 166 15.43 1.51 -0.90
C GLN A 166 14.47 0.58 -0.16
N LEU A 167 14.17 0.91 1.10
CA LEU A 167 13.22 0.13 1.89
C LEU A 167 11.82 0.19 1.28
N ARG A 168 11.43 1.32 0.68
CA ARG A 168 10.19 1.39 -0.10
C ARG A 168 10.23 0.47 -1.31
N MET A 169 11.33 0.40 -2.05
CA MET A 169 11.44 -0.49 -3.21
C MET A 169 11.35 -1.97 -2.84
N ASN A 170 11.47 -2.34 -1.55
CA ASN A 170 11.17 -3.70 -1.11
C ASN A 170 9.69 -4.06 -1.29
N ALA A 171 8.81 -3.05 -1.33
CA ALA A 171 7.44 -3.17 -1.79
C ALA A 171 7.31 -3.56 -3.27
N PHE A 172 8.38 -3.56 -4.06
CA PHE A 172 8.36 -4.02 -5.44
C PHE A 172 9.26 -5.24 -5.63
N GLY A 173 9.47 -6.03 -4.56
CA GLY A 173 10.26 -7.26 -4.62
C GLY A 173 11.77 -7.06 -4.56
N TYR A 174 12.26 -5.81 -4.50
CA TYR A 174 13.68 -5.57 -4.27
C TYR A 174 14.06 -6.00 -2.84
N ALA A 175 15.25 -6.58 -2.64
CA ALA A 175 15.70 -7.04 -1.32
C ALA A 175 16.77 -6.09 -0.75
N PHE A 176 16.45 -4.82 -0.54
CA PHE A 176 17.39 -3.86 0.03
C PHE A 176 17.48 -3.98 1.55
N ASP A 177 18.71 -3.97 2.06
CA ASP A 177 19.01 -3.82 3.49
C ASP A 177 18.86 -2.36 3.98
N GLY A 178 18.63 -1.42 3.05
CA GLY A 178 18.49 0.00 3.35
C GLY A 178 19.81 0.64 3.77
N THR A 179 20.89 0.39 3.01
CA THR A 179 22.22 0.97 3.26
C THR A 179 22.23 2.50 3.20
N GLY A 180 21.27 3.09 2.50
CA GLY A 180 21.21 4.52 2.24
C GLY A 180 22.13 4.99 1.13
N CYS A 181 22.82 4.08 0.42
CA CYS A 181 23.77 4.44 -0.62
C CYS A 181 23.30 4.01 -2.02
N TYR A 182 23.47 4.90 -2.99
CA TYR A 182 23.07 4.72 -4.38
C TYR A 182 24.16 4.00 -5.17
N TYR A 183 24.08 2.67 -5.20
CA TYR A 183 24.95 1.83 -6.04
C TYR A 183 24.14 1.04 -7.06
N ASP A 184 24.70 -0.04 -7.62
CA ASP A 184 24.13 -0.76 -8.76
C ASP A 184 22.69 -1.23 -8.52
N LYS A 185 22.42 -1.81 -7.35
CA LYS A 185 21.07 -2.28 -7.01
C LYS A 185 20.05 -1.13 -6.97
N THR A 186 20.43 0.01 -6.39
CA THR A 186 19.58 1.22 -6.33
C THR A 186 19.36 1.80 -7.71
N LYS A 187 20.41 1.88 -8.53
CA LYS A 187 20.35 2.36 -9.91
C LYS A 187 19.42 1.50 -10.76
N GLN A 188 19.53 0.18 -10.63
CA GLN A 188 18.66 -0.78 -11.32
C GLN A 188 17.19 -0.55 -10.95
N ALA A 189 16.89 -0.49 -9.64
CA ALA A 189 15.54 -0.23 -9.15
C ALA A 189 14.95 1.09 -9.67
N VAL A 190 15.78 2.13 -9.74
CA VAL A 190 15.39 3.43 -10.31
C VAL A 190 15.08 3.34 -11.80
N LEU A 191 15.92 2.67 -12.58
CA LEU A 191 15.70 2.48 -14.02
C LEU A 191 14.43 1.69 -14.30
N ASP A 192 14.21 0.59 -13.56
CA ASP A 192 13.03 -0.26 -13.75
C ASP A 192 11.75 0.50 -13.39
N LEU A 193 11.78 1.30 -12.32
CA LEU A 193 10.67 2.15 -11.94
C LEU A 193 10.40 3.26 -12.96
N GLN A 194 11.47 3.84 -13.54
CA GLN A 194 11.34 4.84 -14.59
C GLN A 194 10.65 4.26 -15.83
N ARG A 195 11.09 3.09 -16.29
CA ARG A 195 10.51 2.37 -17.44
C ARG A 195 9.04 2.02 -17.21
N ALA A 196 8.71 1.50 -16.03
CA ALA A 196 7.34 1.12 -15.69
C ALA A 196 6.37 2.32 -15.66
N ASN A 197 6.88 3.53 -15.46
CA ASN A 197 6.08 4.74 -15.27
C ASN A 197 6.25 5.78 -16.40
N ALA A 198 6.84 5.39 -17.53
CA ALA A 198 7.12 6.28 -18.66
C ALA A 198 7.89 7.57 -18.25
N ILE A 199 8.82 7.43 -17.29
CA ILE A 199 9.75 8.48 -16.89
C ILE A 199 11.04 8.25 -17.68
N ASN A 200 11.72 9.32 -18.12
CA ASN A 200 13.01 9.20 -18.80
C ASN A 200 14.00 8.34 -17.99
N ASP A 201 14.57 7.33 -18.65
CA ASP A 201 15.56 6.34 -18.15
C ASP A 201 16.93 6.97 -17.81
N SER A 202 16.92 8.03 -17.00
CA SER A 202 18.14 8.74 -16.60
C SER A 202 18.99 7.93 -15.61
N GLY A 203 18.40 6.94 -14.92
CA GLY A 203 19.05 6.23 -13.83
C GLY A 203 19.39 7.13 -12.65
N ARG A 204 18.74 8.30 -12.55
CA ARG A 204 18.82 9.25 -11.42
C ARG A 204 17.50 9.25 -10.67
N LEU A 205 17.55 9.26 -9.34
CA LEU A 205 16.35 9.37 -8.50
C LEU A 205 15.99 10.84 -8.34
N GLY A 206 15.02 11.30 -9.13
CA GLY A 206 14.42 12.64 -9.04
C GLY A 206 12.98 12.62 -8.51
N PRO A 207 12.31 13.79 -8.45
CA PRO A 207 10.99 13.91 -7.82
C PRO A 207 9.91 13.04 -8.48
N LYS A 208 9.95 12.86 -9.81
CA LYS A 208 9.01 11.98 -10.54
C LYS A 208 9.21 10.52 -10.16
N THR A 209 10.46 10.04 -10.12
CA THR A 209 10.78 8.67 -9.72
C THR A 209 10.44 8.43 -8.25
N TRP A 210 10.66 9.42 -7.38
CA TRP A 210 10.25 9.35 -5.99
C TRP A 210 8.74 9.24 -5.85
N ASP A 211 7.97 10.04 -6.59
CA ASP A 211 6.51 9.91 -6.58
C ASP A 211 6.05 8.53 -7.07
N ALA A 212 6.64 8.03 -8.15
CA ALA A 212 6.34 6.71 -8.70
C ALA A 212 6.60 5.57 -7.70
N ALA A 213 7.56 5.72 -6.79
CA ALA A 213 7.85 4.69 -5.79
C ALA A 213 6.67 4.44 -4.82
N TRP A 214 5.78 5.42 -4.63
CA TRP A 214 4.58 5.27 -3.80
C TRP A 214 3.28 5.21 -4.61
N ASN A 215 3.15 6.03 -5.65
CA ASN A 215 1.90 6.24 -6.36
C ASN A 215 1.91 5.70 -7.81
N GLY A 216 3.06 5.20 -8.27
CA GLY A 216 3.25 4.73 -9.63
C GLY A 216 2.92 3.25 -9.83
N GLN A 217 3.10 2.81 -11.07
CA GLN A 217 3.06 1.41 -11.47
C GLN A 217 4.30 0.68 -10.92
N PRO A 218 4.13 -0.53 -10.37
CA PRO A 218 5.26 -1.34 -9.93
C PRO A 218 6.11 -1.78 -11.15
N PRO A 219 7.45 -1.83 -11.01
CA PRO A 219 8.31 -2.48 -11.99
C PRO A 219 7.95 -3.97 -12.16
N ARG A 220 8.07 -4.50 -13.39
CA ARG A 220 7.79 -5.91 -13.71
C ARG A 220 9.01 -6.79 -13.57
#